data_AF-A0A5D4U4H0-F1
#
_entry.id   AF-A0A5D4U4H0-F1
#
_cell.length_a   1.000
_cell.length_b   1.000
_cell.length_c   1.000
_cell.angle_alpha   90.00
_cell.angle_beta   90.00
_cell.angle_gamma   90.00
#
_symmetry.space_group_name_H-M   'P 1'
#
loop_
_entity.id
_entity.type
_entity.pdbx_description
1 polymer ?
#
loop_
_entity_poly.entity_id
_entity_poly.type
_entity_poly.pdbx_seq_one_letter_code
_entity_poly.pdbx_strand_id
1 'polypeptide(L)' 'MTNTLLKAFKTIEETADDVLELISKFVDVNTFFLAKNDKKEVNIVRAYNRDDVVLPTGFETLYRDSF' A
#
# COMPACT_ATOMS: atom_id res chain seq x y z
N MET A 1 -2.73 21.71 25.23
CA MET A 1 -1.59 20.83 24.87
C MET A 1 -2.17 19.55 24.28
N THR A 2 -2.22 19.44 22.96
CA THR A 2 -2.67 18.21 22.29
C THR A 2 -1.50 17.24 22.27
N ASN A 3 -1.55 16.25 23.14
CA ASN A 3 -0.61 15.14 23.15
C ASN A 3 -0.99 14.22 21.99
N THR A 4 -0.51 14.52 20.79
CA THR A 4 -0.64 13.61 19.66
C THR A 4 0.29 12.43 19.94
N LEU A 5 -0.26 11.39 20.57
CA LEU A 5 0.39 10.09 20.63
C LEU A 5 0.68 9.68 19.18
N LEU A 6 1.93 9.81 18.75
CA LEU A 6 2.45 9.06 17.62
C LEU A 6 2.21 7.59 17.98
N LYS A 7 1.10 7.04 17.50
CA LYS A 7 0.86 5.60 17.53
C LYS A 7 2.05 5.01 16.79
N ALA A 8 2.97 4.41 17.52
CA ALA A 8 4.06 3.65 16.91
C ALA A 8 3.38 2.47 16.22
N PHE A 9 3.25 2.55 14.90
CA PHE A 9 2.70 1.48 14.09
C PHE A 9 3.64 0.27 14.20
N LYS A 10 3.09 -0.90 14.58
CA LYS A 10 3.92 -2.08 14.81
C LYS A 10 4.33 -2.74 13.50
N THR A 11 3.51 -2.58 12.46
CA THR A 11 3.79 -3.07 11.11
C THR A 11 3.35 -2.06 10.06
N ILE A 12 3.93 -2.15 8.86
CA ILE A 12 3.57 -1.26 7.75
C ILE A 12 2.15 -1.56 7.24
N GLU A 13 1.68 -2.81 7.41
CA GLU A 13 0.32 -3.25 7.13
C GLU A 13 -0.72 -2.44 7.91
N GLU A 14 -0.45 -2.18 9.20
CA GLU A 14 -1.38 -1.46 10.08
C GLU A 14 -1.59 -0.01 9.68
N THR A 15 -0.66 0.55 8.89
CA THR A 15 -0.66 1.96 8.48
C THR A 15 -0.89 2.16 6.99
N ALA A 16 -0.77 1.11 6.20
CA ALA A 16 -0.73 1.21 4.74
C ALA A 16 -2.00 1.88 4.22
N ASP A 17 -3.18 1.54 4.75
CA ASP A 17 -4.45 2.09 4.30
C ASP A 17 -4.53 3.61 4.57
N ASP A 18 -4.18 4.05 5.79
CA ASP A 18 -4.18 5.47 6.17
C ASP A 18 -3.18 6.29 5.33
N VAL A 19 -1.99 5.74 5.05
CA VAL A 19 -0.96 6.42 4.24
C VAL A 19 -1.37 6.48 2.78
N LEU A 20 -1.86 5.38 2.20
CA LEU A 20 -2.31 5.33 0.82
C LEU A 20 -3.51 6.27 0.60
N GLU A 21 -4.46 6.32 1.54
CA GLU A 21 -5.59 7.25 1.51
C GLU A 21 -5.13 8.72 1.65
N LEU A 22 -4.12 8.99 2.49
CA LEU A 22 -3.56 10.34 2.61
C LEU A 22 -2.92 10.77 1.29
N ILE A 23 -2.08 9.93 0.68
CA ILE A 23 -1.40 10.23 -0.58
C ILE A 23 -2.42 10.43 -1.70
N SER A 24 -3.48 9.61 -1.76
CA SER A 24 -4.49 9.71 -2.80
C SER A 24 -5.29 11.01 -2.78
N LYS A 25 -5.31 11.75 -1.65
CA LYS A 25 -5.94 13.08 -1.56
C LYS A 25 -5.11 14.17 -2.24
N PHE A 26 -3.80 13.98 -2.38
CA PHE A 26 -2.88 14.97 -2.94
C PHE A 26 -2.39 14.63 -4.34
N VAL A 27 -2.43 13.35 -4.72
CA VAL A 27 -1.94 12.88 -6.01
C VAL A 27 -3.10 12.30 -6.82
N ASP A 28 -3.28 12.85 -8.01
CA ASP A 28 -4.31 12.43 -8.96
C ASP A 28 -3.84 11.22 -9.78
N VAL A 29 -3.89 10.04 -9.18
CA VAL A 29 -3.64 8.76 -9.86
C VAL A 29 -4.67 7.73 -9.44
N ASN A 30 -4.93 6.77 -10.32
CA ASN A 30 -5.92 5.72 -10.06
C ASN A 30 -5.44 4.73 -8.98
N THR A 31 -4.20 4.25 -9.07
CA THR A 31 -3.72 3.13 -8.24
C THR A 31 -2.42 3.44 -7.53
N PHE A 32 -2.39 3.19 -6.22
CA PHE A 32 -1.18 3.09 -5.40
C PHE A 32 -1.18 1.75 -4.69
N PHE A 33 0.00 1.16 -4.47
CA PHE A 33 0.08 -0.07 -3.71
C PHE A 33 1.39 -0.18 -2.93
N LEU A 34 1.33 -0.95 -1.85
CA LEU A 34 2.47 -1.33 -1.05
C LEU A 34 2.83 -2.79 -1.35
N ALA A 35 4.04 -2.98 -1.88
CA ALA A 35 4.57 -4.31 -2.17
C ALA A 35 5.73 -4.66 -1.24
N LYS A 36 5.72 -5.90 -0.73
CA LYS A 36 6.91 -6.53 -0.14
C LYS A 36 7.59 -7.35 -1.22
N ASN A 37 8.90 -7.17 -1.35
CA ASN A 37 9.70 -7.78 -2.40
C ASN A 37 11.03 -8.27 -1.83
N ASP A 38 11.36 -9.53 -2.08
CA ASP A 38 12.60 -10.17 -1.61
C ASP A 38 13.49 -10.69 -2.77
N LYS A 39 13.22 -10.23 -3.99
CA LYS A 39 13.81 -10.70 -5.27
C LYS A 39 13.40 -12.11 -5.70
N LYS A 40 12.49 -12.78 -4.99
CA LYS A 40 11.90 -14.06 -5.39
C LYS A 40 10.40 -13.91 -5.60
N GLU A 41 9.74 -13.28 -4.64
CA GLU A 41 8.30 -13.06 -4.62
C GLU A 41 8.00 -11.57 -4.49
N VAL A 42 6.86 -11.19 -5.06
CA VAL A 42 6.25 -9.87 -4.87
C VAL A 42 4.87 -10.09 -4.29
N ASN A 43 4.70 -9.58 -3.07
CA ASN A 43 3.43 -9.63 -2.36
C ASN A 43 2.85 -8.22 -2.27
N ILE A 44 1.70 -8.02 -2.89
CA ILE A 44 0.94 -6.78 -2.82
C ILE A 44 0.13 -6.80 -1.52
N VAL A 45 0.72 -6.18 -0.50
CA VAL A 45 0.18 -6.16 0.85
C VAL A 45 -1.12 -5.34 0.91
N ARG A 46 -1.12 -4.18 0.25
CA ARG A 46 -2.29 -3.27 0.14
C ARG A 46 -2.28 -2.53 -1.18
N ALA A 47 -3.46 -2.29 -1.74
CA ALA A 47 -3.65 -1.45 -2.91
C ALA A 47 -4.84 -0.50 -2.69
N TYR A 48 -4.61 0.78 -2.96
CA TYR A 48 -5.65 1.78 -3.15
C TYR A 48 -5.96 1.87 -4.64
N ASN A 49 -7.23 1.79 -5.00
CA ASN A 49 -7.74 2.02 -6.35
C ASN A 49 -8.88 3.05 -6.25
N ARG A 50 -8.81 4.15 -7.02
CA ARG A 50 -9.81 5.23 -6.95
C ARG A 50 -11.06 4.89 -7.75
N ASP A 51 -10.90 4.71 -9.06
CA ASP A 51 -12.02 4.59 -10.00
C ASP A 51 -12.12 3.15 -10.53
N ASP A 52 -11.00 2.56 -10.92
CA ASP A 52 -10.93 1.20 -11.45
C ASP A 52 -10.02 0.30 -10.61
N VAL A 53 -10.47 -0.93 -10.35
CA VAL A 53 -9.65 -1.96 -9.67
C VAL A 53 -8.62 -2.53 -10.64
N VAL A 54 -7.44 -1.91 -10.67
CA VAL A 54 -6.30 -2.38 -11.48
C VAL A 54 -5.54 -3.48 -10.75
N LEU A 55 -5.41 -3.36 -9.42
CA LEU A 55 -4.64 -4.28 -8.61
C LEU A 55 -5.41 -4.66 -7.33
N PRO A 56 -5.81 -5.92 -7.15
CA PRO A 56 -6.49 -6.36 -5.94
C PRO A 56 -5.52 -6.44 -4.76
N THR A 57 -5.99 -6.10 -3.56
CA THR A 57 -5.25 -6.30 -2.31
C THR A 57 -5.02 -7.80 -2.07
N GLY A 58 -3.81 -8.17 -1.66
CA GLY A 58 -3.42 -9.57 -1.47
C GLY A 58 -3.04 -10.29 -2.77
N PHE A 59 -2.80 -9.56 -3.86
CA PHE A 59 -2.22 -10.11 -5.08
C PHE A 59 -0.78 -10.58 -4.84
N GLU A 60 -0.45 -11.77 -5.28
CA GLU A 60 0.89 -12.34 -5.20
C GLU A 60 1.36 -12.76 -6.58
N THR A 61 2.61 -12.45 -6.89
CA THR A 61 3.27 -12.88 -8.12
C THR A 61 4.75 -13.16 -7.87
N LEU A 62 5.39 -13.87 -8.79
CA LEU A 62 6.83 -14.07 -8.74
C LEU A 62 7.55 -12.78 -9.17
N TYR A 63 8.70 -12.50 -8.56
CA TYR A 63 9.50 -11.32 -8.90
C TYR A 63 9.86 -11.25 -10.38
N ARG A 64 10.12 -12.40 -11.01
CA ARG A 64 10.41 -12.47 -12.45
C ARG A 64 9.24 -12.05 -13.34
N ASP A 65 8.02 -12.11 -12.80
CA ASP A 65 6.77 -11.86 -13.51
C ASP A 65 6.17 -10.49 -13.09
N SER A 66 6.80 -9.79 -12.13
CA SER A 66 6.51 -8.39 -11.80
C SER A 66 7.38 -7.47 -12.65
N PHE A 67 6.81 -6.95 -13.74
CA PHE A 67 7.45 -5.95 -14.61
C PHE A 67 7.31 -4.53 -14.07
#